data_AF-A0AA39MJQ2-F1
#
_entry.id   AF-A0AA39MJQ2-F1
#
_cell.length_a   1.000
_cell.length_b   1.000
_cell.length_c   1.000
_cell.angle_alpha   90.00
_cell.angle_beta   90.00
_cell.angle_gamma   90.00
#
_symmetry.space_group_name_H-M   'P 1'
#
loop_
_entity.id
_entity.type
_entity.pdbx_description
1 polymer ?
#
loop_
_entity_poly.entity_id
_entity_poly.type
_entity_poly.pdbx_seq_one_letter_code
_entity_poly.pdbx_strand_id
1 'polypeptide(L)'
;MATHWNVQPARLVEVHEWVADTFKKMKTPGTPYKKMLHSEFIAGLADPTRSEKVLDVPMVHRGAPPPFGTRLMDDGYDAWNNTLSQYDWPHGLSREQWADANWGLIHHAGTLTGEHHEADGKIGLIAAEQGCKLWTTFFPKEKFLRDNVDEYFDAIFNCSSSEEQPRPSLDVAVGYTLVLLPGDCYFQPSGAAHAVYTPEPSFTRGSLFWSLTSMHQVEVSRLYDAEGGIWSTNLDHDPDRVYEGLIRLMLYLPTNPNKHECNMPPLSACLRILLVRYKRSLASFLLMVLEPESYIPTHRRAYGFPEDLEDPEAEEEALANHKQMLSNACKSVKKCLWASLAKKYAKRVATFIGLPTVEDLKVFLGTGDALCDPGEKISIAGVLNEILTEQAMKREAEEEKVDNRPAKERPQHGKKSKSGRKKR
;
A
#
# COMPACT_ATOMS: atom_id res chain seq x y z
N MET A 1 -11.49 -25.57 -6.17
CA MET A 1 -11.24 -24.24 -5.57
C MET A 1 -11.42 -24.21 -4.05
N ALA A 2 -12.63 -24.39 -3.50
CA ALA A 2 -12.89 -24.12 -2.06
C ALA A 2 -12.03 -24.92 -1.06
N THR A 3 -11.85 -26.22 -1.27
CA THR A 3 -11.07 -27.08 -0.37
C THR A 3 -9.56 -26.88 -0.48
N HIS A 4 -9.06 -26.56 -1.68
CA HIS A 4 -7.63 -26.39 -1.92
C HIS A 4 -7.11 -25.05 -1.38
N TRP A 5 -7.92 -24.00 -1.48
CA TRP A 5 -7.52 -22.63 -1.12
C TRP A 5 -8.09 -22.15 0.21
N ASN A 6 -8.72 -23.05 0.97
CA ASN A 6 -9.34 -22.78 2.27
C ASN A 6 -10.33 -21.60 2.24
N VAL A 7 -11.09 -21.49 1.15
CA VAL A 7 -12.09 -20.43 0.99
C VAL A 7 -13.32 -20.81 1.81
N GLN A 8 -13.68 -19.99 2.80
CA GLN A 8 -14.85 -20.23 3.65
C GLN A 8 -16.15 -20.12 2.83
N PRO A 9 -16.93 -21.22 2.64
CA PRO A 9 -18.07 -21.20 1.73
C PRO A 9 -19.23 -20.30 2.19
N ALA A 10 -19.43 -20.20 3.50
CA ALA A 10 -20.51 -19.43 4.12
C ALA A 10 -20.17 -17.93 4.30
N ARG A 11 -19.03 -17.47 3.78
CA ARG A 11 -18.65 -16.07 3.85
C ARG A 11 -19.44 -15.26 2.84
N LEU A 12 -19.96 -14.11 3.28
CA LEU A 12 -20.51 -13.09 2.38
C LEU A 12 -19.36 -12.34 1.70
N VAL A 13 -19.46 -12.19 0.39
CA VAL A 13 -18.54 -11.41 -0.42
C VAL A 13 -19.23 -10.37 -1.27
N GLU A 14 -18.46 -9.35 -1.61
CA GLU A 14 -18.86 -8.29 -2.51
C GLU A 14 -18.57 -8.71 -3.95
N VAL A 15 -19.60 -8.62 -4.77
CA VAL A 15 -19.59 -9.09 -6.16
C VAL A 15 -19.74 -7.92 -7.09
N HIS A 16 -18.81 -7.90 -8.02
CA HIS A 16 -18.53 -6.89 -9.01
C HIS A 16 -19.10 -7.35 -10.35
N GLU A 17 -19.93 -6.53 -10.99
CA GLU A 17 -20.62 -6.86 -12.25
C GLU A 17 -19.94 -6.18 -13.45
N TRP A 18 -19.91 -6.85 -14.61
CA TRP A 18 -19.24 -6.34 -15.81
C TRP A 18 -19.80 -4.99 -16.33
N VAL A 19 -18.87 -4.15 -16.85
CA VAL A 19 -18.97 -2.78 -17.42
C VAL A 19 -19.42 -1.66 -16.48
N ALA A 20 -20.15 -1.96 -15.41
CA ALA A 20 -20.74 -0.90 -14.60
C ALA A 20 -19.96 -0.55 -13.34
N ASP A 21 -18.96 -1.31 -12.88
CA ASP A 21 -18.41 -1.10 -11.53
C ASP A 21 -17.71 0.25 -11.31
N THR A 22 -16.81 0.68 -12.20
CA THR A 22 -16.13 1.98 -12.01
C THR A 22 -17.14 3.13 -12.13
N PHE A 23 -18.07 3.05 -13.08
CA PHE A 23 -19.13 4.05 -13.24
C PHE A 23 -20.16 4.04 -12.12
N LYS A 24 -20.56 2.85 -11.62
CA LYS A 24 -21.46 2.68 -10.46
C LYS A 24 -20.75 3.12 -9.18
N LYS A 25 -19.45 2.88 -9.02
CA LYS A 25 -18.65 3.47 -7.94
C LYS A 25 -18.70 4.99 -8.01
N MET A 26 -18.52 5.57 -9.19
CA MET A 26 -18.58 7.03 -9.37
C MET A 26 -19.97 7.60 -9.06
N LYS A 27 -21.04 6.92 -9.50
CA LYS A 27 -22.43 7.39 -9.32
C LYS A 27 -23.02 7.08 -7.94
N THR A 28 -22.71 5.92 -7.37
CA THR A 28 -23.26 5.42 -6.10
C THR A 28 -22.16 4.78 -5.23
N PRO A 29 -21.23 5.58 -4.71
CA PRO A 29 -20.07 5.09 -3.96
C PRO A 29 -20.40 4.32 -2.67
N GLY A 30 -21.59 4.53 -2.07
CA GLY A 30 -21.94 3.92 -0.79
C GLY A 30 -22.31 2.43 -0.81
N THR A 31 -22.77 1.88 -1.95
CA THR A 31 -23.17 0.45 -2.08
C THR A 31 -23.04 -0.09 -3.50
N PRO A 32 -21.86 -0.04 -4.14
CA PRO A 32 -21.74 -0.41 -5.55
C PRO A 32 -21.93 -1.92 -5.83
N TYR A 33 -21.87 -2.77 -4.80
CA TYR A 33 -21.73 -4.23 -4.98
C TYR A 33 -22.88 -5.04 -4.42
N LYS A 34 -23.20 -6.13 -5.13
CA LYS A 34 -24.09 -7.18 -4.64
C LYS A 34 -23.35 -8.02 -3.61
N LYS A 35 -24.01 -8.33 -2.49
CA LYS A 35 -23.50 -9.30 -1.51
C LYS A 35 -24.04 -10.69 -1.83
N MET A 36 -23.17 -11.70 -1.87
CA MET A 36 -23.58 -13.10 -2.01
C MET A 36 -22.67 -14.05 -1.24
N LEU A 37 -23.11 -15.29 -1.03
CA LEU A 37 -22.25 -16.29 -0.40
C LEU A 37 -21.15 -16.74 -1.37
N HIS A 38 -19.95 -16.97 -0.86
CA HIS A 38 -18.85 -17.54 -1.64
C HIS A 38 -19.24 -18.83 -2.36
N SER A 39 -19.97 -19.74 -1.70
CA SER A 39 -20.44 -20.98 -2.33
C SER A 39 -21.37 -20.74 -3.51
N GLU A 40 -22.24 -19.74 -3.42
CA GLU A 40 -23.17 -19.36 -4.48
C GLU A 40 -22.43 -18.71 -5.67
N PHE A 41 -21.41 -17.89 -5.40
CA PHE A 41 -20.53 -17.34 -6.44
C PHE A 41 -19.78 -18.46 -7.19
N ILE A 42 -19.19 -19.39 -6.43
CA ILE A 42 -18.42 -20.53 -6.97
C ILE A 42 -19.32 -21.46 -7.80
N ALA A 43 -20.54 -21.72 -7.34
CA ALA A 43 -21.50 -22.53 -8.11
C ALA A 43 -21.83 -21.89 -9.47
N GLY A 44 -21.73 -20.57 -9.57
CA GLY A 44 -21.91 -19.79 -10.79
C GLY A 44 -20.76 -19.82 -11.79
N LEU A 45 -19.58 -20.31 -11.43
CA LEU A 45 -18.40 -20.25 -12.30
C LEU A 45 -18.57 -20.99 -13.64
N ALA A 46 -19.48 -21.96 -13.69
CA ALA A 46 -19.80 -22.73 -14.89
C ALA A 46 -20.92 -22.12 -15.75
N ASP A 47 -21.56 -21.05 -15.28
CA ASP A 47 -22.66 -20.39 -15.98
C ASP A 47 -22.10 -19.36 -16.98
N PRO A 48 -22.22 -19.58 -18.30
CA PRO A 48 -21.68 -18.68 -19.31
C PRO A 48 -22.47 -17.37 -19.43
N THR A 49 -23.62 -17.27 -18.77
CA THR A 49 -24.44 -16.04 -18.76
C THR A 49 -23.98 -15.03 -17.70
N ARG A 50 -23.04 -15.42 -16.83
CA ARG A 50 -22.52 -14.57 -15.76
C ARG A 50 -21.11 -14.07 -16.10
N SER A 51 -20.87 -12.79 -15.82
CA SER A 51 -19.56 -12.13 -15.94
C SER A 51 -19.35 -11.28 -14.70
N GLU A 52 -19.07 -11.96 -13.59
CA GLU A 52 -18.91 -11.35 -12.27
C GLU A 52 -17.53 -11.69 -11.69
N LYS A 53 -17.07 -10.87 -10.73
CA LYS A 53 -15.79 -11.06 -10.05
C LYS A 53 -15.88 -10.78 -8.56
N VAL A 54 -14.97 -11.38 -7.80
CA VAL A 54 -14.70 -11.10 -6.39
C VAL A 54 -13.24 -10.73 -6.28
N LEU A 55 -12.95 -9.53 -5.75
CA LEU A 55 -11.61 -8.95 -5.73
C LEU A 55 -10.90 -8.98 -4.36
N ASP A 56 -11.59 -9.39 -3.30
CA ASP A 56 -11.02 -9.50 -1.94
C ASP A 56 -11.43 -10.81 -1.27
N VAL A 57 -10.91 -11.92 -1.78
CA VAL A 57 -10.97 -13.22 -1.11
C VAL A 57 -9.78 -13.31 -0.16
N PRO A 58 -9.95 -13.21 1.16
CA PRO A 58 -8.81 -13.27 2.05
C PRO A 58 -8.25 -14.68 2.08
N MET A 59 -6.93 -14.72 2.02
CA MET A 59 -6.18 -15.95 2.01
C MET A 59 -5.57 -16.21 3.38
N VAL A 60 -5.62 -17.46 3.85
CA VAL A 60 -4.99 -17.85 5.13
C VAL A 60 -3.46 -17.87 5.01
N HIS A 61 -2.95 -17.99 3.79
CA HIS A 61 -1.53 -17.98 3.47
C HIS A 61 -1.16 -16.69 2.74
N ARG A 62 0.12 -16.30 2.82
CA ARG A 62 0.62 -15.17 2.02
C ARG A 62 0.34 -15.39 0.55
N GLY A 63 -0.10 -14.32 -0.12
CA GLY A 63 -0.36 -14.36 -1.55
C GLY A 63 0.90 -14.56 -2.38
N ALA A 64 2.05 -14.12 -1.87
CA ALA A 64 3.36 -14.37 -2.45
C ALA A 64 3.85 -15.82 -2.22
N PRO A 65 4.08 -16.64 -3.26
CA PRO A 65 4.72 -17.94 -3.09
C PRO A 65 6.17 -17.79 -2.62
N PRO A 66 6.71 -18.75 -1.85
CA PRO A 66 8.15 -18.83 -1.59
C PRO A 66 8.94 -18.92 -2.91
N PRO A 67 10.11 -18.24 -3.03
CA PRO A 67 10.82 -17.50 -1.98
C PRO A 67 10.42 -16.02 -1.86
N PHE A 68 9.45 -15.54 -2.64
CA PHE A 68 9.16 -14.12 -2.77
C PHE A 68 8.51 -13.51 -1.53
N GLY A 69 7.78 -14.34 -0.76
CA GLY A 69 6.85 -13.83 0.22
C GLY A 69 7.38 -13.32 1.55
N THR A 70 8.65 -13.44 1.95
CA THR A 70 8.97 -13.22 3.38
C THR A 70 10.33 -12.64 3.75
N ARG A 71 11.15 -12.12 2.82
CA ARG A 71 12.41 -11.46 3.27
C ARG A 71 13.13 -10.54 2.29
N LEU A 72 12.91 -10.68 0.98
CA LEU A 72 13.80 -10.06 -0.01
C LEU A 72 13.19 -8.86 -0.73
N MET A 73 11.87 -8.71 -0.74
CA MET A 73 11.21 -7.69 -1.59
C MET A 73 10.27 -6.75 -0.83
N ASP A 74 9.66 -7.24 0.25
CA ASP A 74 8.66 -6.50 1.02
C ASP A 74 9.31 -5.77 2.20
N ASP A 75 9.80 -4.56 1.93
CA ASP A 75 10.38 -3.71 2.97
C ASP A 75 9.33 -3.27 3.99
N GLY A 76 8.06 -3.15 3.57
CA GLY A 76 6.95 -2.76 4.45
C GLY A 76 6.68 -3.79 5.54
N TYR A 77 6.59 -5.07 5.17
CA TYR A 77 6.39 -6.15 6.13
C TYR A 77 7.61 -6.37 7.02
N ASP A 78 8.83 -6.28 6.47
CA ASP A 78 10.03 -6.35 7.28
C ASP A 78 10.09 -5.21 8.30
N ALA A 79 9.75 -3.99 7.87
CA ALA A 79 9.64 -2.86 8.77
C ALA A 79 8.59 -3.08 9.86
N TRP A 80 7.44 -3.64 9.51
CA TRP A 80 6.41 -3.98 10.48
C TRP A 80 6.94 -4.94 11.57
N ASN A 81 7.46 -6.09 11.17
CA ASN A 81 7.92 -7.13 12.09
C ASN A 81 9.03 -6.63 13.03
N ASN A 82 10.00 -5.89 12.48
CA ASN A 82 11.15 -5.45 13.26
C ASN A 82 10.78 -4.30 14.20
N THR A 83 9.91 -3.37 13.76
CA THR A 83 9.50 -2.25 14.62
C THR A 83 8.50 -2.65 15.70
N LEU A 84 7.71 -3.71 15.51
CA LEU A 84 6.74 -4.18 16.50
C LEU A 84 7.39 -4.56 17.84
N SER A 85 8.60 -5.10 17.82
CA SER A 85 9.35 -5.50 19.02
C SER A 85 10.12 -4.35 19.68
N GLN A 86 10.41 -3.30 18.92
CA GLN A 86 11.30 -2.21 19.34
C GLN A 86 10.54 -0.97 19.80
N TYR A 87 9.31 -0.81 19.34
CA TYR A 87 8.49 0.36 19.59
C TYR A 87 7.11 -0.11 20.09
N ASP A 88 6.58 0.59 21.09
CA ASP A 88 5.27 0.28 21.69
C ASP A 88 4.13 0.65 20.73
N TRP A 89 3.92 -0.18 19.72
CA TRP A 89 2.78 -0.05 18.82
C TRP A 89 1.52 -0.66 19.46
N PRO A 90 0.39 0.05 19.45
CA PRO A 90 -0.80 -0.40 20.18
C PRO A 90 -1.47 -1.63 19.56
N HIS A 91 -1.18 -1.93 18.29
CA HIS A 91 -1.91 -2.92 17.50
C HIS A 91 -0.97 -3.72 16.59
N GLY A 92 -1.42 -4.93 16.21
CA GLY A 92 -0.85 -5.73 15.13
C GLY A 92 -1.20 -5.14 13.75
N LEU A 93 -0.85 -5.86 12.68
CA LEU A 93 -1.21 -5.46 11.32
C LEU A 93 -2.71 -5.18 11.25
N SER A 94 -3.08 -4.06 10.62
CA SER A 94 -4.49 -3.75 10.36
C SER A 94 -5.09 -4.78 9.40
N ARG A 95 -6.41 -4.80 9.27
CA ARG A 95 -7.09 -5.69 8.33
C ARG A 95 -6.62 -5.42 6.90
N GLU A 96 -6.48 -4.15 6.55
CA GLU A 96 -6.07 -3.66 5.24
C GLU A 96 -4.64 -4.09 4.93
N GLN A 97 -3.72 -3.92 5.88
CA GLN A 97 -2.33 -4.37 5.74
C GLN A 97 -2.21 -5.90 5.66
N TRP A 98 -3.11 -6.63 6.31
CA TRP A 98 -3.19 -8.08 6.13
C TRP A 98 -3.72 -8.45 4.75
N ALA A 99 -4.76 -7.77 4.27
CA ALA A 99 -5.33 -7.99 2.94
C ALA A 99 -4.31 -7.68 1.84
N ASP A 100 -3.50 -6.63 1.99
CA ASP A 100 -2.35 -6.34 1.13
C ASP A 100 -1.43 -7.58 1.05
N ALA A 101 -1.11 -8.22 2.16
CA ALA A 101 -0.20 -9.36 2.17
C ALA A 101 -0.80 -10.66 1.61
N ASN A 102 -2.14 -10.76 1.48
CA ASN A 102 -2.82 -12.02 1.22
C ASN A 102 -4.22 -11.92 0.59
N TRP A 103 -4.32 -11.32 -0.59
CA TRP A 103 -5.58 -11.31 -1.34
C TRP A 103 -5.69 -12.46 -2.34
N GLY A 104 -6.93 -12.76 -2.69
CA GLY A 104 -7.33 -13.74 -3.70
C GLY A 104 -8.45 -13.16 -4.55
N LEU A 105 -8.48 -13.54 -5.82
CA LEU A 105 -9.46 -13.09 -6.79
C LEU A 105 -10.13 -14.30 -7.44
N ILE A 106 -11.46 -14.30 -7.49
CA ILE A 106 -12.23 -15.30 -8.23
C ILE A 106 -13.00 -14.57 -9.32
N HIS A 107 -12.89 -15.03 -10.56
CA HIS A 107 -13.55 -14.39 -11.70
C HIS A 107 -14.31 -15.41 -12.53
N HIS A 108 -15.49 -15.03 -13.01
CA HIS A 108 -16.13 -15.69 -14.15
C HIS A 108 -15.38 -15.38 -15.45
N ALA A 109 -15.67 -16.17 -16.48
CA ALA A 109 -15.19 -15.92 -17.84
C ALA A 109 -15.75 -14.60 -18.38
N GLY A 110 -15.03 -13.97 -19.30
CA GLY A 110 -15.46 -12.75 -19.97
C GLY A 110 -15.43 -11.50 -19.09
N THR A 111 -14.81 -11.56 -17.91
CA THR A 111 -14.72 -10.40 -17.01
C THR A 111 -13.56 -9.49 -17.39
N LEU A 112 -13.83 -8.18 -17.38
CA LEU A 112 -12.84 -7.11 -17.54
C LEU A 112 -12.75 -6.32 -16.23
N THR A 113 -11.53 -6.11 -15.74
CA THR A 113 -11.20 -5.05 -14.81
C THR A 113 -10.50 -3.96 -15.61
N GLY A 114 -11.15 -2.79 -15.64
CA GLY A 114 -10.65 -1.63 -16.38
C GLY A 114 -9.33 -1.10 -15.82
N GLU A 115 -8.86 -0.04 -16.45
CA GLU A 115 -7.60 0.61 -16.15
C GLU A 115 -7.57 1.17 -14.73
N HIS A 116 -6.57 0.75 -13.97
CA HIS A 116 -6.30 1.23 -12.61
C HIS A 116 -4.83 0.98 -12.28
N HIS A 117 -4.33 1.53 -11.17
CA HIS A 117 -3.10 1.07 -10.51
C HIS A 117 -3.43 0.42 -9.16
N GLU A 118 -2.46 -0.26 -8.56
CA GLU A 118 -2.64 -0.85 -7.23
C GLU A 118 -2.73 0.24 -6.16
N ALA A 119 -3.46 -0.07 -5.09
CA ALA A 119 -3.65 0.84 -3.97
C ALA A 119 -2.32 1.33 -3.37
N ASP A 120 -2.27 2.63 -3.05
CA ASP A 120 -1.08 3.36 -2.58
C ASP A 120 0.13 3.26 -3.53
N GLY A 121 -0.08 2.94 -4.82
CA GLY A 121 0.99 2.73 -5.77
C GLY A 121 1.90 1.53 -5.44
N LYS A 122 1.44 0.56 -4.64
CA LYS A 122 2.25 -0.60 -4.23
C LYS A 122 2.70 -1.48 -5.41
N ILE A 123 3.73 -2.28 -5.19
CA ILE A 123 4.11 -3.36 -6.10
C ILE A 123 3.10 -4.49 -5.94
N GLY A 124 2.59 -5.01 -7.04
CA GLY A 124 1.75 -6.21 -7.05
C GLY A 124 2.57 -7.47 -7.32
N LEU A 125 2.38 -8.53 -6.54
CA LEU A 125 2.73 -9.89 -6.92
C LEU A 125 1.45 -10.65 -7.21
N ILE A 126 1.36 -11.19 -8.41
CA ILE A 126 0.21 -11.91 -8.91
C ILE A 126 0.64 -13.34 -9.22
N ALA A 127 -0.02 -14.34 -8.64
CA ALA A 127 0.18 -15.75 -8.93
C ALA A 127 -1.11 -16.34 -9.52
N ALA A 128 -1.03 -16.79 -10.77
CA ALA A 128 -2.14 -17.46 -11.44
C ALA A 128 -2.21 -18.91 -10.96
N GLU A 129 -3.31 -19.29 -10.30
CA GLU A 129 -3.45 -20.61 -9.70
C GLU A 129 -4.37 -21.51 -10.52
N GLN A 130 -5.40 -20.93 -11.14
CA GLN A 130 -6.32 -21.62 -12.01
C GLN A 130 -6.85 -20.69 -13.10
N GLY A 131 -7.10 -21.26 -14.28
CA GLY A 131 -7.61 -20.52 -15.44
C GLY A 131 -6.53 -19.65 -16.08
N CYS A 132 -6.96 -18.59 -16.76
CA CYS A 132 -6.09 -17.71 -17.52
C CYS A 132 -6.42 -16.24 -17.23
N LYS A 133 -5.38 -15.39 -17.18
CA LYS A 133 -5.48 -13.94 -17.12
C LYS A 133 -4.72 -13.32 -18.28
N LEU A 134 -5.33 -12.35 -18.95
CA LEU A 134 -4.65 -11.43 -19.85
C LEU A 134 -4.40 -10.14 -19.07
N TRP A 135 -3.16 -9.96 -18.60
CA TRP A 135 -2.75 -8.84 -17.77
C TRP A 135 -2.03 -7.79 -18.62
N THR A 136 -2.68 -6.67 -18.88
CA THR A 136 -2.13 -5.58 -19.68
C THR A 136 -1.56 -4.52 -18.77
N THR A 137 -0.25 -4.27 -18.83
CA THR A 137 0.40 -3.17 -18.11
C THR A 137 0.79 -2.08 -19.11
N PHE A 138 0.48 -0.84 -18.77
CA PHE A 138 0.77 0.34 -19.58
C PHE A 138 2.06 1.00 -19.11
N PHE A 139 2.90 1.36 -20.07
CA PHE A 139 4.15 2.08 -19.83
C PHE A 139 4.15 3.37 -20.65
N PRO A 140 4.66 4.47 -20.09
CA PRO A 140 4.72 5.74 -20.81
C PRO A 140 5.67 5.63 -22.02
N LYS A 141 5.29 6.23 -23.14
CA LYS A 141 6.13 6.32 -24.36
C LYS A 141 7.24 7.36 -24.23
N GLU A 142 6.99 8.37 -23.41
CA GLU A 142 7.89 9.48 -23.15
C GLU A 142 8.17 9.62 -21.67
N LYS A 143 9.09 10.53 -21.33
CA LYS A 143 9.45 10.78 -19.94
C LYS A 143 8.48 11.78 -19.34
N PHE A 144 7.87 11.43 -18.23
CA PHE A 144 7.07 12.34 -17.44
C PHE A 144 7.88 12.82 -16.24
N LEU A 145 7.87 14.13 -16.01
CA LEU A 145 8.41 14.73 -14.80
C LEU A 145 7.36 14.64 -13.69
N ARG A 146 7.79 14.86 -12.45
CA ARG A 146 6.86 14.85 -11.30
C ARG A 146 5.70 15.83 -11.48
N ASP A 147 5.95 16.98 -12.09
CA ASP A 147 4.97 18.08 -12.21
C ASP A 147 3.96 17.89 -13.34
N ASN A 148 4.15 16.88 -14.22
CA ASN A 148 3.24 16.60 -15.34
C ASN A 148 2.91 15.11 -15.50
N VAL A 149 3.17 14.29 -14.48
CA VAL A 149 2.88 12.85 -14.49
C VAL A 149 1.39 12.55 -14.40
N ASP A 150 0.60 13.51 -13.91
CA ASP A 150 -0.86 13.52 -13.96
C ASP A 150 -1.37 13.42 -15.40
N GLU A 151 -0.74 14.07 -16.38
CA GLU A 151 -1.10 13.96 -17.80
C GLU A 151 -1.08 12.50 -18.29
N TYR A 152 -0.09 11.72 -17.84
CA TYR A 152 -0.02 10.28 -18.14
C TYR A 152 -1.16 9.51 -17.48
N PHE A 153 -1.38 9.72 -16.18
CA PHE A 153 -2.42 9.00 -15.44
C PHE A 153 -3.81 9.37 -15.96
N ASP A 154 -4.09 10.64 -16.22
CA ASP A 154 -5.34 11.11 -16.80
C ASP A 154 -5.56 10.50 -18.18
N ALA A 155 -4.56 10.48 -19.05
CA ALA A 155 -4.70 9.89 -20.38
C ALA A 155 -4.96 8.37 -20.36
N ILE A 156 -4.61 7.67 -19.28
CA ILE A 156 -4.92 6.24 -19.09
C ILE A 156 -6.24 6.02 -18.37
N PHE A 157 -6.51 6.78 -17.31
CA PHE A 157 -7.63 6.54 -16.41
C PHE A 157 -8.88 7.36 -16.76
N ASN A 158 -8.78 8.60 -17.27
CA ASN A 158 -9.93 9.45 -17.64
C ASN A 158 -10.65 9.02 -18.94
N CYS A 159 -10.52 7.74 -19.31
CA CYS A 159 -11.14 7.14 -20.49
C CYS A 159 -12.67 6.92 -20.37
N SER A 160 -13.37 7.67 -19.50
CA SER A 160 -14.71 7.26 -19.09
C SER A 160 -15.62 8.46 -18.73
N SER A 161 -16.28 9.03 -19.74
CA SER A 161 -17.51 9.80 -19.53
C SER A 161 -18.56 9.67 -20.65
N SER A 162 -18.18 9.21 -21.85
CA SER A 162 -19.13 8.90 -22.92
C SER A 162 -19.06 7.43 -23.34
N GLU A 163 -20.23 6.83 -23.62
CA GLU A 163 -20.37 5.49 -24.18
C GLU A 163 -19.70 5.33 -25.58
N GLU A 164 -19.19 6.42 -26.16
CA GLU A 164 -18.60 6.48 -27.50
C GLU A 164 -17.04 6.46 -27.52
N GLN A 165 -16.40 6.09 -26.40
CA GLN A 165 -14.93 5.92 -26.16
C GLN A 165 -14.20 7.18 -25.63
N PRO A 166 -13.13 7.01 -24.84
CA PRO A 166 -11.81 6.63 -25.38
C PRO A 166 -11.27 5.31 -24.82
N ARG A 167 -10.47 4.60 -25.61
CA ARG A 167 -9.50 3.61 -25.10
C ARG A 167 -8.37 4.37 -24.40
N PRO A 168 -7.55 3.70 -23.55
CA PRO A 168 -6.30 4.28 -23.07
C PRO A 168 -5.60 4.97 -24.22
N SER A 169 -5.21 6.24 -24.05
CA SER A 169 -4.59 6.98 -25.13
C SER A 169 -3.28 6.28 -25.50
N LEU A 170 -3.34 5.48 -26.57
CA LEU A 170 -2.19 4.80 -27.12
C LEU A 170 -1.17 5.81 -27.65
N ASP A 171 -1.48 7.11 -27.65
CA ASP A 171 -0.54 8.17 -27.99
C ASP A 171 0.48 8.40 -26.86
N VAL A 172 0.09 8.24 -25.58
CA VAL A 172 0.98 8.48 -24.43
C VAL A 172 1.61 7.22 -23.85
N ALA A 173 1.04 6.04 -24.14
CA ALA A 173 1.49 4.78 -23.54
C ALA A 173 1.54 3.59 -24.51
N VAL A 174 2.32 2.58 -24.14
CA VAL A 174 2.34 1.25 -24.76
C VAL A 174 1.82 0.24 -23.75
N GLY A 175 0.78 -0.51 -24.12
CA GLY A 175 0.28 -1.65 -23.35
C GLY A 175 1.01 -2.93 -23.73
N TYR A 176 1.54 -3.65 -22.75
CA TYR A 176 2.04 -5.02 -22.92
C TYR A 176 1.11 -5.99 -22.21
N THR A 177 0.55 -6.93 -22.97
CA THR A 177 -0.34 -7.97 -22.43
C THR A 177 0.44 -9.25 -22.17
N LEU A 178 0.47 -9.65 -20.90
CA LEU A 178 0.98 -10.94 -20.46
C LEU A 178 -0.18 -11.95 -20.40
N VAL A 179 0.05 -13.14 -20.95
CA VAL A 179 -0.85 -14.28 -20.73
C VAL A 179 -0.32 -15.02 -19.51
N LEU A 180 -1.05 -14.96 -18.39
CA LEU A 180 -0.71 -15.69 -17.16
C LEU A 180 -1.52 -16.99 -17.10
N LEU A 181 -0.80 -18.10 -17.11
CA LEU A 181 -1.33 -19.46 -16.99
C LEU A 181 -1.08 -20.02 -15.58
N PRO A 182 -1.72 -21.13 -15.18
CA PRO A 182 -1.53 -21.71 -13.86
C PRO A 182 -0.06 -22.04 -13.58
N GLY A 183 0.46 -21.51 -12.48
CA GLY A 183 1.87 -21.60 -12.07
C GLY A 183 2.71 -20.38 -12.41
N ASP A 184 2.24 -19.48 -13.28
CA ASP A 184 2.94 -18.23 -13.59
C ASP A 184 2.84 -17.23 -12.43
N CYS A 185 3.89 -16.44 -12.27
CA CYS A 185 3.94 -15.32 -11.34
C CYS A 185 4.34 -14.04 -12.08
N TYR A 186 3.62 -12.95 -11.82
CA TYR A 186 3.90 -11.63 -12.36
C TYR A 186 4.18 -10.64 -11.23
N PHE A 187 5.19 -9.80 -11.41
CA PHE A 187 5.51 -8.68 -10.54
C PHE A 187 5.13 -7.40 -11.26
N GLN A 188 3.99 -6.84 -10.88
CA GLN A 188 3.54 -5.56 -11.37
C GLN A 188 4.36 -4.44 -10.72
N PRO A 189 5.03 -3.58 -11.52
CA PRO A 189 5.77 -2.45 -10.99
C PRO A 189 4.87 -1.52 -10.16
N SER A 190 5.49 -0.82 -9.22
CA SER A 190 4.83 0.19 -8.40
C SER A 190 4.23 1.28 -9.29
N GLY A 191 3.01 1.72 -8.97
CA GLY A 191 2.31 2.77 -9.71
C GLY A 191 1.95 2.43 -11.16
N ALA A 192 2.16 1.19 -11.61
CA ALA A 192 1.88 0.81 -12.97
C ALA A 192 0.36 0.75 -13.22
N ALA A 193 -0.09 1.54 -14.19
CA ALA A 193 -1.44 1.42 -14.71
C ALA A 193 -1.60 0.07 -15.44
N HIS A 194 -2.73 -0.60 -15.23
CA HIS A 194 -2.99 -1.91 -15.80
C HIS A 194 -4.49 -2.19 -15.94
N ALA A 195 -4.81 -3.12 -16.82
CA ALA A 195 -6.15 -3.66 -17.03
C ALA A 195 -6.06 -5.20 -17.13
N VAL A 196 -7.12 -5.89 -16.74
CA VAL A 196 -7.12 -7.36 -16.67
C VAL A 196 -8.36 -7.92 -17.35
N TYR A 197 -8.15 -8.73 -18.38
CA TYR A 197 -9.20 -9.52 -19.00
C TYR A 197 -9.08 -10.99 -18.59
N THR A 198 -10.22 -11.60 -18.28
CA THR A 198 -10.28 -12.99 -17.84
C THR A 198 -11.06 -13.82 -18.88
N PRO A 199 -10.39 -14.54 -19.78
CA PRO A 199 -11.09 -15.29 -20.83
C PRO A 199 -11.85 -16.52 -20.31
N GLU A 200 -11.46 -17.09 -19.17
CA GLU A 200 -12.06 -18.30 -18.60
C GLU A 200 -12.19 -18.20 -17.07
N PRO A 201 -13.05 -19.00 -16.41
CA PRO A 201 -13.18 -18.94 -14.96
C PRO A 201 -11.83 -19.15 -14.28
N SER A 202 -11.43 -18.22 -13.41
CA SER A 202 -10.06 -18.19 -12.90
C SER A 202 -10.01 -17.93 -11.41
N PHE A 203 -8.90 -18.39 -10.81
CA PHE A 203 -8.50 -18.06 -9.47
C PHE A 203 -7.05 -17.57 -9.49
N THR A 204 -6.84 -16.42 -8.87
CA THR A 204 -5.54 -15.76 -8.78
C THR A 204 -5.34 -15.36 -7.32
N ARG A 205 -4.13 -15.44 -6.80
CA ARG A 205 -3.79 -14.86 -5.50
C ARG A 205 -2.66 -13.87 -5.65
N GLY A 206 -2.49 -13.02 -4.65
CA GLY A 206 -1.42 -12.06 -4.72
C GLY A 206 -1.20 -11.28 -3.45
N SER A 207 -0.21 -10.40 -3.53
CA SER A 207 0.14 -9.50 -2.46
C SER A 207 0.55 -8.15 -3.00
N LEU A 208 0.19 -7.09 -2.30
CA LEU A 208 0.70 -5.74 -2.47
C LEU A 208 1.77 -5.46 -1.42
N PHE A 209 2.87 -4.85 -1.83
CA PHE A 209 3.94 -4.49 -0.90
C PHE A 209 4.69 -3.24 -1.33
N TRP A 210 5.41 -2.65 -0.37
CA TRP A 210 6.34 -1.56 -0.65
C TRP A 210 7.77 -2.06 -0.74
N SER A 211 8.50 -1.52 -1.71
CA SER A 211 9.95 -1.60 -1.78
C SER A 211 10.54 -0.20 -1.78
N LEU A 212 11.61 0.00 -1.01
CA LEU A 212 12.36 1.26 -1.00
C LEU A 212 12.96 1.60 -2.37
N THR A 213 13.09 0.62 -3.29
CA THR A 213 13.67 0.83 -4.62
C THR A 213 12.69 1.42 -5.63
N SER A 214 11.39 1.44 -5.33
CA SER A 214 10.33 1.91 -6.23
C SER A 214 9.53 3.08 -5.65
N MET A 215 10.01 3.68 -4.56
CA MET A 215 9.27 4.74 -3.85
C MET A 215 9.03 6.01 -4.67
N HIS A 216 9.77 6.21 -5.77
CA HIS A 216 9.51 7.28 -6.72
C HIS A 216 8.20 7.07 -7.48
N GLN A 217 7.89 5.83 -7.87
CA GLN A 217 6.63 5.47 -8.50
C GLN A 217 5.47 5.53 -7.48
N VAL A 218 5.69 5.01 -6.27
CA VAL A 218 4.72 5.12 -5.15
C VAL A 218 4.32 6.57 -4.91
N GLU A 219 5.30 7.47 -4.85
CA GLU A 219 5.06 8.88 -4.50
C GLU A 219 4.18 9.60 -5.51
N VAL A 220 4.46 9.46 -6.81
CA VAL A 220 3.65 10.11 -7.85
C VAL A 220 2.26 9.49 -7.99
N SER A 221 2.13 8.17 -7.86
CA SER A 221 0.83 7.50 -7.81
C SER A 221 -0.02 8.01 -6.66
N ARG A 222 0.57 8.14 -5.47
CA ARG A 222 -0.15 8.64 -4.30
C ARG A 222 -0.48 10.12 -4.38
N LEU A 223 0.38 10.92 -5.03
CA LEU A 223 0.09 12.32 -5.29
C LEU A 223 -1.13 12.44 -6.23
N TYR A 224 -1.15 11.65 -7.30
CA TYR A 224 -2.29 11.58 -8.22
C TYR A 224 -3.58 11.17 -7.49
N ASP A 225 -3.53 10.12 -6.67
CA ASP A 225 -4.69 9.68 -5.88
C ASP A 225 -5.14 10.73 -4.85
N ALA A 226 -4.21 11.55 -4.35
CA ALA A 226 -4.52 12.59 -3.39
C ALA A 226 -5.35 13.73 -4.02
N GLU A 227 -5.11 14.02 -5.30
CA GLU A 227 -5.74 15.09 -6.06
C GLU A 227 -7.01 14.62 -6.78
N GLY A 228 -6.94 13.50 -7.50
CA GLY A 228 -8.06 12.94 -8.26
C GLY A 228 -9.06 12.15 -7.41
N GLY A 229 -8.66 11.72 -6.21
CA GLY A 229 -9.39 10.76 -5.40
C GLY A 229 -9.06 9.31 -5.76
N ILE A 230 -9.51 8.38 -4.93
CA ILE A 230 -9.13 6.96 -5.02
C ILE A 230 -9.99 6.20 -6.05
N TRP A 231 -10.08 6.70 -7.29
CA TRP A 231 -10.83 6.04 -8.38
C TRP A 231 -9.91 5.32 -9.36
N SER A 232 -8.65 5.74 -9.40
CA SER A 232 -7.52 5.10 -10.06
C SER A 232 -7.14 3.77 -9.41
N THR A 233 -7.68 3.42 -8.23
CA THR A 233 -7.40 2.15 -7.53
C THR A 233 -8.66 1.32 -7.32
N ASN A 234 -8.47 0.03 -7.00
CA ASN A 234 -9.55 -0.89 -6.69
C ASN A 234 -9.88 -0.98 -5.18
N LEU A 235 -9.00 -0.46 -4.31
CA LEU A 235 -9.05 -0.63 -2.85
C LEU A 235 -8.64 0.67 -2.14
N ASP A 236 -9.48 1.10 -1.20
CA ASP A 236 -9.22 2.30 -0.40
C ASP A 236 -8.48 1.94 0.89
N HIS A 237 -7.43 2.69 1.20
CA HIS A 237 -6.72 2.59 2.48
C HIS A 237 -6.84 3.88 3.28
N ASP A 238 -7.02 3.73 4.59
CA ASP A 238 -7.06 4.87 5.50
C ASP A 238 -5.71 5.62 5.49
N PRO A 239 -5.68 6.94 5.26
CA PRO A 239 -4.43 7.69 5.12
C PRO A 239 -3.49 7.58 6.32
N ASP A 240 -4.01 7.41 7.53
CA ASP A 240 -3.22 7.22 8.74
C ASP A 240 -2.54 5.85 8.80
N ARG A 241 -3.16 4.80 8.27
CA ARG A 241 -2.56 3.45 8.14
C ARG A 241 -1.45 3.43 7.12
N VAL A 242 -1.66 4.11 6.00
CA VAL A 242 -0.63 4.25 4.97
C VAL A 242 0.56 5.02 5.54
N TYR A 243 0.32 6.13 6.23
CA TYR A 243 1.38 6.91 6.85
C TYR A 243 2.08 6.16 8.00
N GLU A 244 1.36 5.39 8.82
CA GLU A 244 1.94 4.50 9.82
C GLU A 244 2.95 3.53 9.19
N GLY A 245 2.61 2.97 8.03
CA GLY A 245 3.50 2.13 7.24
C GLY A 245 4.81 2.83 6.84
N LEU A 246 4.72 4.07 6.35
CA LEU A 246 5.88 4.90 6.02
C LEU A 246 6.74 5.25 7.26
N ILE A 247 6.11 5.55 8.39
CA ILE A 247 6.81 5.78 9.67
C ILE A 247 7.59 4.53 10.07
N ARG A 248 6.97 3.34 9.99
CA ARG A 248 7.64 2.07 10.32
C ARG A 248 8.81 1.80 9.39
N LEU A 249 8.65 2.01 8.07
CA LEU A 249 9.75 1.93 7.12
C LEU A 249 10.93 2.83 7.52
N MET A 250 10.65 4.08 7.93
CA MET A 250 11.70 5.02 8.32
C MET A 250 12.39 4.61 9.63
N LEU A 251 11.65 4.08 10.60
CA LEU A 251 12.21 3.59 11.86
C LEU A 251 12.96 2.27 11.69
N TYR A 252 12.58 1.47 10.70
CA TYR A 252 13.25 0.21 10.36
C TYR A 252 14.58 0.44 9.65
N LEU A 253 14.68 1.46 8.81
CA LEU A 253 15.87 1.76 8.00
C LEU A 253 17.20 1.62 8.76
N PRO A 254 17.38 2.22 9.96
CA PRO A 254 18.61 2.07 10.75
C PRO A 254 18.89 0.64 11.20
N THR A 255 17.86 -0.16 11.51
CA THR A 255 18.02 -1.51 12.08
C THR A 255 18.55 -2.53 11.08
N ASN A 256 18.54 -2.20 9.79
CA ASN A 256 19.04 -3.06 8.75
C ASN A 256 19.88 -2.28 7.72
N PRO A 257 21.04 -1.74 8.15
CA PRO A 257 21.89 -0.94 7.26
C PRO A 257 22.47 -1.80 6.13
N ASN A 258 22.61 -3.11 6.38
CA ASN A 258 23.31 -4.07 5.52
C ASN A 258 22.37 -5.08 4.83
N LYS A 259 21.03 -4.95 4.92
CA LYS A 259 20.06 -5.84 4.23
C LYS A 259 20.45 -6.06 2.76
N HIS A 260 21.07 -5.02 2.22
CA HIS A 260 21.40 -4.86 0.83
C HIS A 260 22.84 -5.21 0.46
N GLU A 261 23.71 -5.37 1.46
CA GLU A 261 25.11 -5.75 1.30
C GLU A 261 25.34 -7.25 1.55
N CYS A 262 24.29 -8.00 1.93
CA CYS A 262 24.41 -9.45 2.13
C CYS A 262 24.95 -10.12 0.86
N ASN A 263 26.13 -10.72 1.01
CA ASN A 263 26.83 -11.58 0.06
C ASN A 263 25.97 -12.81 -0.29
N MET A 264 24.90 -12.62 -1.08
CA MET A 264 24.13 -13.71 -1.64
C MET A 264 25.00 -14.47 -2.65
N PRO A 265 24.93 -15.81 -2.73
CA PRO A 265 25.66 -16.59 -3.72
C PRO A 265 25.44 -16.09 -5.17
N PRO A 266 26.37 -16.33 -6.10
CA PRO A 266 26.33 -15.79 -7.47
C PRO A 266 25.06 -16.09 -8.29
N LEU A 267 24.30 -17.13 -7.92
CA LEU A 267 23.04 -17.54 -8.58
C LEU A 267 21.86 -16.57 -8.35
N SER A 268 22.04 -15.50 -7.57
CA SER A 268 21.01 -14.51 -7.22
C SER A 268 21.24 -13.14 -7.90
N ALA A 269 21.94 -13.07 -9.03
CA ALA A 269 22.20 -11.81 -9.74
C ALA A 269 20.93 -10.98 -10.01
N CYS A 270 19.80 -11.60 -10.39
CA CYS A 270 18.51 -10.92 -10.57
C CYS A 270 17.94 -10.35 -9.26
N LEU A 271 18.15 -11.03 -8.13
CA LEU A 271 17.69 -10.58 -6.80
C LEU A 271 18.57 -9.46 -6.22
N ARG A 272 19.82 -9.32 -6.66
CA ARG A 272 20.71 -8.21 -6.21
C ARG A 272 20.25 -6.83 -6.70
N ILE A 273 19.48 -6.78 -7.80
CA ILE A 273 18.94 -5.52 -8.34
C ILE A 273 17.90 -4.90 -7.38
N LEU A 274 17.18 -5.75 -6.63
CA LEU A 274 16.08 -5.35 -5.73
C LEU A 274 16.54 -4.83 -4.37
N LEU A 275 17.84 -4.85 -4.10
CA LEU A 275 18.40 -4.42 -2.83
C LEU A 275 19.12 -3.05 -2.93
N VAL A 276 19.15 -2.43 -4.10
CA VAL A 276 19.88 -1.17 -4.25
C VAL A 276 19.02 0.01 -3.79
N ARG A 277 19.60 0.90 -2.98
CA ARG A 277 18.96 2.19 -2.69
C ARG A 277 19.28 3.17 -3.78
N TYR A 278 18.25 3.75 -4.35
CA TYR A 278 18.38 4.76 -5.38
C TYR A 278 17.97 6.12 -4.83
N LYS A 279 18.71 7.17 -5.21
CA LYS A 279 18.57 8.50 -4.64
C LYS A 279 17.19 9.10 -4.87
N ARG A 280 16.59 8.95 -6.06
CA ARG A 280 15.21 9.44 -6.33
C ARG A 280 14.20 8.71 -5.47
N SER A 281 14.25 7.38 -5.46
CA SER A 281 13.34 6.59 -4.64
C SER A 281 13.45 6.95 -3.15
N LEU A 282 14.67 7.13 -2.65
CA LEU A 282 14.87 7.57 -1.27
C LEU A 282 14.34 9.00 -1.05
N ALA A 283 14.60 9.94 -1.96
CA ALA A 283 14.09 11.31 -1.86
C ALA A 283 12.55 11.34 -1.84
N SER A 284 11.88 10.59 -2.71
CA SER A 284 10.43 10.43 -2.73
C SER A 284 9.88 9.85 -1.43
N PHE A 285 10.52 8.81 -0.90
CA PHE A 285 10.17 8.25 0.41
C PHE A 285 10.30 9.28 1.55
N LEU A 286 11.40 10.03 1.57
CA LEU A 286 11.64 11.07 2.58
C LEU A 286 10.61 12.19 2.47
N LEU A 287 10.23 12.60 1.25
CA LEU A 287 9.19 13.60 1.03
C LEU A 287 7.85 13.15 1.62
N MET A 288 7.42 11.92 1.33
CA MET A 288 6.19 11.35 1.90
C MET A 288 6.20 11.27 3.44
N VAL A 289 7.37 11.07 4.06
CA VAL A 289 7.50 11.08 5.53
C VAL A 289 7.47 12.51 6.10
N LEU A 290 8.08 13.47 5.40
CA LEU A 290 8.25 14.84 5.89
C LEU A 290 7.01 15.71 5.68
N GLU A 291 6.28 15.51 4.58
CA GLU A 291 5.10 16.25 4.16
C GLU A 291 3.92 15.31 3.84
N PRO A 292 3.46 14.51 4.83
CA PRO A 292 2.42 13.50 4.59
C PRO A 292 1.07 14.08 4.20
N GLU A 293 0.80 15.34 4.55
CA GLU A 293 -0.45 16.02 4.23
C GLU A 293 -0.69 16.15 2.71
N SER A 294 0.37 16.20 1.89
CA SER A 294 0.27 16.24 0.43
C SER A 294 -0.24 14.94 -0.18
N TYR A 295 -0.27 13.85 0.58
CA TYR A 295 -0.66 12.51 0.12
C TYR A 295 -1.96 12.03 0.79
N ILE A 296 -2.70 12.95 1.40
CA ILE A 296 -4.05 12.69 1.93
C ILE A 296 -5.04 13.02 0.81
N PRO A 297 -5.92 12.09 0.41
CA PRO A 297 -6.98 12.38 -0.53
C PRO A 297 -7.79 13.60 -0.12
N THR A 298 -7.75 14.63 -0.96
CA THR A 298 -8.51 15.87 -0.79
C THR A 298 -9.82 15.84 -1.57
N HIS A 299 -9.90 14.97 -2.57
CA HIS A 299 -11.10 14.81 -3.37
C HIS A 299 -12.26 14.16 -2.59
N ARG A 300 -13.48 14.69 -2.71
CA ARG A 300 -14.64 14.20 -1.94
C ARG A 300 -15.05 12.76 -2.24
N ARG A 301 -14.80 12.29 -3.47
CA ARG A 301 -15.06 10.91 -3.88
C ARG A 301 -14.25 9.89 -3.09
N ALA A 302 -13.04 10.24 -2.64
CA ALA A 302 -12.22 9.37 -1.80
C ALA A 302 -12.87 9.06 -0.43
N TYR A 303 -13.91 9.82 -0.06
CA TYR A 303 -14.68 9.62 1.16
C TYR A 303 -16.11 9.13 0.87
N GLY A 304 -16.37 8.67 -0.35
CA GLY A 304 -17.65 8.13 -0.75
C GLY A 304 -18.72 9.16 -1.07
N PHE A 305 -18.36 10.40 -1.40
CA PHE A 305 -19.30 11.44 -1.82
C PHE A 305 -19.23 11.67 -3.34
N PRO A 306 -20.33 11.48 -4.10
CA PRO A 306 -20.33 11.66 -5.56
C PRO A 306 -20.17 13.13 -5.94
N GLU A 307 -19.60 13.45 -7.12
CA GLU A 307 -19.73 14.77 -7.76
C GLU A 307 -21.13 14.86 -8.38
N ASP A 308 -21.78 16.02 -8.37
CA ASP A 308 -23.09 16.22 -9.03
C ASP A 308 -24.31 15.61 -8.33
N LEU A 309 -24.46 15.86 -7.02
CA LEU A 309 -25.75 15.66 -6.36
C LEU A 309 -26.75 16.71 -6.87
N GLU A 310 -27.87 16.25 -7.44
CA GLU A 310 -28.93 17.14 -7.96
C GLU A 310 -29.63 17.94 -6.84
N ASP A 311 -29.68 17.38 -5.63
CA ASP A 311 -30.28 17.99 -4.45
C ASP A 311 -29.27 18.90 -3.71
N PRO A 312 -29.52 20.23 -3.64
CA PRO A 312 -28.62 21.16 -2.95
C PRO A 312 -28.42 20.87 -1.46
N GLU A 313 -29.43 20.33 -0.76
CA GLU A 313 -29.30 20.01 0.67
C GLU A 313 -28.37 18.81 0.87
N ALA A 314 -28.54 17.76 0.06
CA ALA A 314 -27.64 16.61 0.04
C ALA A 314 -26.20 17.00 -0.35
N GLU A 315 -26.03 17.94 -1.29
CA GLU A 315 -24.73 18.47 -1.69
C GLU A 315 -24.04 19.22 -0.54
N GLU A 316 -24.77 20.07 0.19
CA GLU A 316 -24.24 20.78 1.37
C GLU A 316 -23.82 19.80 2.47
N GLU A 317 -24.66 18.79 2.76
CA GLU A 317 -24.36 17.75 3.75
C GLU A 317 -23.12 16.93 3.34
N ALA A 318 -23.03 16.51 2.08
CA ALA A 318 -21.88 15.76 1.55
C ALA A 318 -20.58 16.57 1.68
N LEU A 319 -20.60 17.87 1.35
CA LEU A 319 -19.45 18.75 1.50
C LEU A 319 -19.05 18.96 2.97
N ALA A 320 -20.02 19.07 3.89
CA ALA A 320 -19.76 19.19 5.32
C ALA A 320 -19.11 17.91 5.88
N ASN A 321 -19.67 16.74 5.53
CA ASN A 321 -19.14 15.45 5.92
C ASN A 321 -17.74 15.21 5.36
N HIS A 322 -17.52 15.53 4.08
CA HIS A 322 -16.20 15.48 3.45
C HIS A 322 -15.17 16.32 4.19
N LYS A 323 -15.47 17.61 4.48
CA LYS A 323 -14.56 18.48 5.24
C LYS A 323 -14.24 17.92 6.62
N GLN A 324 -15.23 17.33 7.29
CA GLN A 324 -15.04 16.69 8.59
C GLN A 324 -14.13 15.45 8.49
N MET A 325 -14.33 14.60 7.50
CA MET A 325 -13.50 13.40 7.27
C MET A 325 -12.07 13.77 6.89
N LEU A 326 -11.87 14.72 5.97
CA LEU A 326 -10.55 15.24 5.62
C LEU A 326 -9.84 15.86 6.83
N SER A 327 -10.55 16.64 7.64
CA SER A 327 -10.01 17.19 8.90
C SER A 327 -9.58 16.09 9.87
N ASN A 328 -10.35 15.01 9.96
CA ASN A 328 -10.02 13.86 10.80
C ASN A 328 -8.80 13.10 10.26
N ALA A 329 -8.72 12.84 8.96
CA ALA A 329 -7.56 12.20 8.33
C ALA A 329 -6.27 13.01 8.58
N CYS A 330 -6.32 14.32 8.35
CA CYS A 330 -5.21 15.24 8.67
C CYS A 330 -4.80 15.18 10.15
N LYS A 331 -5.76 15.13 11.08
CA LYS A 331 -5.48 15.01 12.52
C LYS A 331 -4.84 13.66 12.87
N SER A 332 -5.33 12.57 12.29
CA SER A 332 -4.81 11.22 12.54
C SER A 332 -3.37 11.09 12.04
N VAL A 333 -3.08 11.55 10.81
CA VAL A 333 -1.71 11.60 10.25
C VAL A 333 -0.77 12.42 11.14
N LYS A 334 -1.17 13.61 11.57
CA LYS A 334 -0.36 14.47 12.46
C LYS A 334 -0.11 13.84 13.84
N LYS A 335 -1.04 13.01 14.32
CA LYS A 335 -0.96 12.31 15.60
C LYS A 335 -0.37 10.91 15.49
N CYS A 336 0.09 10.50 14.30
CA CYS A 336 0.66 9.17 14.09
C CYS A 336 1.81 8.95 15.07
N LEU A 337 1.78 7.79 15.73
CA LEU A 337 2.75 7.44 16.75
C LEU A 337 4.16 7.38 16.15
N TRP A 338 5.15 7.84 16.90
CA TRP A 338 6.57 7.89 16.47
C TRP A 338 6.88 8.77 15.25
N ALA A 339 5.91 9.46 14.66
CA ALA A 339 6.13 10.31 13.48
C ALA A 339 7.21 11.40 13.72
N SER A 340 7.28 11.96 14.92
CA SER A 340 8.33 12.95 15.28
C SER A 340 9.74 12.36 15.17
N LEU A 341 9.94 11.13 15.66
CA LEU A 341 11.23 10.44 15.60
C LEU A 341 11.59 10.06 14.16
N ALA A 342 10.62 9.52 13.41
CA ALA A 342 10.82 9.20 12.01
C ALA A 342 11.13 10.45 11.17
N LYS A 343 10.43 11.56 11.37
CA LYS A 343 10.76 12.85 10.72
C LYS A 343 12.16 13.34 11.08
N LYS A 344 12.62 13.14 12.32
CA LYS A 344 14.02 13.44 12.72
C LYS A 344 15.01 12.60 11.90
N TYR A 345 14.77 11.30 11.73
CA TYR A 345 15.63 10.44 10.91
C TYR A 345 15.57 10.79 9.44
N ALA A 346 14.38 11.07 8.90
CA ALA A 346 14.20 11.48 7.52
C ALA A 346 15.02 12.74 7.22
N LYS A 347 14.98 13.78 8.07
CA LYS A 347 15.80 15.01 7.89
C LYS A 347 17.31 14.73 7.87
N ARG A 348 17.79 13.81 8.71
CA ARG A 348 19.21 13.42 8.73
C ARG A 348 19.62 12.72 7.45
N VAL A 349 18.80 11.77 6.99
CA VAL A 349 19.04 11.06 5.73
C VAL A 349 18.97 12.02 4.55
N ALA A 350 18.00 12.94 4.53
CA ALA A 350 17.86 13.98 3.50
C ALA A 350 19.12 14.87 3.44
N THR A 351 19.60 15.33 4.61
CA THR A 351 20.86 16.08 4.72
C THR A 351 22.05 15.28 4.18
N PHE A 352 22.15 13.99 4.53
CA PHE A 352 23.24 13.12 4.09
C PHE A 352 23.28 12.94 2.57
N ILE A 353 22.12 12.82 1.91
CA ILE A 353 22.04 12.68 0.45
C ILE A 353 22.14 14.02 -0.31
N GLY A 354 22.43 15.11 0.40
CA GLY A 354 22.59 16.46 -0.18
C GLY A 354 21.28 17.17 -0.49
N LEU A 355 20.17 16.76 0.13
CA LEU A 355 18.83 17.35 -0.04
C LEU A 355 18.25 17.74 1.33
N PRO A 356 18.84 18.70 2.05
CA PRO A 356 18.58 18.92 3.48
C PRO A 356 17.18 19.44 3.81
N THR A 357 16.49 20.08 2.88
CA THR A 357 15.15 20.65 3.08
C THR A 357 14.09 19.93 2.24
N VAL A 358 12.82 20.13 2.62
CA VAL A 358 11.67 19.66 1.81
C VAL A 358 11.69 20.28 0.41
N GLU A 359 12.10 21.54 0.30
CA GLU A 359 12.20 22.22 -0.99
C GLU A 359 13.29 21.61 -1.87
N ASP A 360 14.45 21.27 -1.31
CA ASP A 360 15.52 20.59 -2.07
C ASP A 360 15.04 19.23 -2.59
N LEU A 361 14.26 18.49 -1.80
CA LEU A 361 13.64 17.23 -2.23
C LEU A 361 12.69 17.47 -3.41
N LYS A 362 11.79 18.45 -3.32
CA LYS A 362 10.85 18.80 -4.40
C LYS A 362 11.57 19.20 -5.68
N VAL A 363 12.54 20.13 -5.59
CA VAL A 363 13.34 20.60 -6.73
C VAL A 363 14.07 19.43 -7.38
N PHE A 364 14.68 18.54 -6.60
CA PHE A 364 15.35 17.35 -7.13
C PHE A 364 14.37 16.40 -7.84
N LEU A 365 13.23 16.09 -7.21
CA LEU A 365 12.22 15.19 -7.75
C LEU A 365 11.51 15.75 -8.99
N GLY A 366 11.42 17.08 -9.12
CA GLY A 366 10.91 17.76 -10.32
C GLY A 366 11.79 17.61 -11.57
N THR A 367 13.01 17.08 -11.44
CA THR A 367 13.89 16.79 -12.57
C THR A 367 13.88 15.31 -12.92
N GLY A 368 14.09 14.94 -14.19
CA GLY A 368 14.21 13.53 -14.63
C GLY A 368 12.89 12.74 -14.61
N ASP A 369 12.94 11.49 -15.09
CA ASP A 369 11.75 10.67 -15.30
C ASP A 369 11.18 10.14 -13.98
N ALA A 370 9.96 10.53 -13.65
CA ALA A 370 9.30 10.19 -12.40
C ALA A 370 8.82 8.74 -12.33
N LEU A 371 8.61 8.08 -13.47
CA LEU A 371 8.06 6.72 -13.55
C LEU A 371 9.12 5.66 -13.84
N CYS A 372 10.20 6.00 -14.54
CA CYS A 372 11.19 5.01 -15.00
C CYS A 372 12.61 5.20 -14.45
N ASP A 373 12.97 6.37 -13.91
CA ASP A 373 14.32 6.64 -13.42
C ASP A 373 14.39 6.59 -11.88
N PRO A 374 14.83 5.46 -11.28
CA PRO A 374 14.94 5.37 -9.82
C PRO A 374 16.05 6.28 -9.26
N GLY A 375 16.91 6.85 -10.11
CA GLY A 375 18.05 7.70 -9.78
C GLY A 375 19.37 6.94 -9.62
N GLU A 376 20.41 7.63 -9.18
CA GLU A 376 21.73 7.03 -8.92
C GLU A 376 21.71 6.12 -7.68
N LYS A 377 22.56 5.07 -7.69
CA LYS A 377 22.75 4.18 -6.54
C LYS A 377 23.48 4.93 -5.42
N ILE A 378 22.98 4.81 -4.20
CA ILE A 378 23.60 5.44 -3.02
C ILE A 378 23.71 4.45 -1.87
N SER A 379 24.80 4.54 -1.09
CA SER A 379 24.89 3.89 0.21
C SER A 379 24.60 4.91 1.31
N ILE A 380 23.67 4.58 2.21
CA ILE A 380 23.35 5.38 3.39
C ILE A 380 23.76 4.67 4.68
N ALA A 381 24.58 3.63 4.61
CA ALA A 381 25.00 2.84 5.76
C ALA A 381 25.68 3.71 6.84
N GLY A 382 26.48 4.70 6.44
CA GLY A 382 27.13 5.65 7.35
C GLY A 382 26.14 6.38 8.27
N VAL A 383 25.19 7.12 7.68
CA VAL A 383 24.17 7.87 8.46
C VAL A 383 23.27 6.94 9.29
N LEU A 384 23.01 5.73 8.81
CA LEU A 384 22.22 4.74 9.57
C LEU A 384 22.98 4.19 10.79
N ASN A 385 24.27 3.91 10.65
CA ASN A 385 25.12 3.48 11.77
C ASN A 385 25.25 4.56 12.84
N GLU A 386 25.31 5.83 12.45
CA GLU A 386 25.25 6.95 13.40
C GLU A 386 23.92 6.99 14.16
N ILE A 387 22.79 6.78 13.48
CA ILE A 387 21.47 6.72 14.12
C ILE A 387 21.41 5.57 15.13
N LEU A 388 21.88 4.38 14.75
CA LEU A 388 21.93 3.21 15.62
C LEU A 388 22.79 3.43 16.87
N THR A 389 23.96 4.05 16.69
CA THR A 389 24.87 4.34 17.80
C THR A 389 24.21 5.30 18.79
N GLU A 390 23.53 6.35 18.31
CA GLU A 390 22.75 7.26 19.17
C GLU A 390 21.63 6.52 19.93
N GLN A 391 20.94 5.58 19.29
CA GLN A 391 19.91 4.78 19.94
C GLN A 391 20.48 3.85 21.02
N ALA A 392 21.63 3.22 20.77
CA ALA A 392 22.30 2.36 21.74
C ALA A 392 22.72 3.16 22.99
N MET A 393 23.39 4.29 22.80
CA MET A 393 23.80 5.16 23.91
C MET A 393 22.62 5.67 24.76
N LYS A 394 21.47 5.97 24.13
CA LYS A 394 20.27 6.39 24.87
C LYS A 394 19.69 5.26 25.71
N ARG A 395 19.65 4.03 25.19
CA ARG A 395 19.18 2.86 25.94
C ARG A 395 20.07 2.58 27.14
N GLU A 396 21.39 2.59 26.95
CA GLU A 396 22.37 2.44 28.04
C GLU A 396 22.16 3.51 29.13
N ALA A 397 21.99 4.78 28.73
CA ALA A 397 21.72 5.87 29.67
C ALA A 397 20.35 5.78 30.37
N GLU A 398 19.35 5.15 29.76
CA GLU A 398 18.04 4.90 30.37
C GLU A 398 18.07 3.73 31.35
N GLU A 399 18.79 2.65 31.02
CA GLU A 399 19.05 1.50 31.89
C GLU A 399 19.83 1.93 33.14
N GLU A 400 20.89 2.73 32.97
CA GLU A 400 21.66 3.28 34.10
C GLU A 400 20.81 4.16 35.03
N LYS A 401 19.83 4.90 34.48
CA LYS A 401 18.87 5.67 35.27
C LYS A 401 17.85 4.79 36.00
N VAL A 402 17.56 3.58 35.53
CA VAL A 402 16.67 2.64 36.21
C VAL A 402 17.40 1.97 37.36
N ASP A 403 18.65 1.56 37.15
CA ASP A 403 19.48 0.94 38.19
C ASP A 403 19.84 1.91 39.33
N ASN A 404 20.03 3.19 39.00
CA ASN A 404 20.30 4.23 39.99
C ASN A 404 19.06 4.80 40.69
N ARG A 405 17.84 4.32 40.38
CA ARG A 405 16.67 4.73 41.18
C ARG A 405 16.82 4.10 42.57
N PRO A 406 16.86 4.90 43.66
CA PRO A 406 16.91 4.36 45.00
C PRO A 406 15.77 3.36 45.13
N ALA A 407 16.09 2.12 45.53
CA ALA A 407 15.14 1.05 45.66
C ALA A 407 13.95 1.57 46.46
N LYS A 408 12.83 1.87 45.78
CA LYS A 408 11.63 2.31 46.47
C LYS A 408 11.34 1.24 47.50
N GLU A 409 11.40 1.61 48.78
CA GLU A 409 11.10 0.72 49.90
C GLU A 409 9.86 -0.05 49.51
N ARG A 410 10.02 -1.36 49.27
CA ARG A 410 8.88 -2.21 48.92
C ARG A 410 7.86 -1.94 50.01
N PRO A 411 6.65 -1.47 49.69
CA PRO A 411 5.67 -1.16 50.71
C PRO A 411 5.55 -2.41 51.58
N GLN A 412 5.96 -2.29 52.85
CA GLN A 412 5.87 -3.41 53.77
C GLN A 412 4.40 -3.82 53.78
N HIS A 413 4.10 -4.95 53.13
CA HIS A 413 2.77 -5.54 53.20
C HIS A 413 2.55 -5.89 54.67
N GLY A 414 1.91 -4.96 55.39
CA GLY A 414 1.40 -5.20 56.72
C GLY A 414 0.61 -6.50 56.66
N LYS A 415 1.07 -7.50 57.41
CA LYS A 415 0.39 -8.77 57.61
C LYS A 415 -1.05 -8.48 58.03
N LYS A 416 -2.00 -8.46 57.09
CA LYS A 416 -3.43 -8.48 57.42
C LYS A 416 -3.71 -9.84 58.04
N SER A 417 -3.90 -9.82 59.35
CA SER A 417 -4.36 -10.95 60.14
C SER A 417 -5.69 -11.46 59.57
N LYS A 418 -5.73 -12.75 59.22
CA LYS A 418 -6.97 -13.47 58.95
C LYS A 418 -7.76 -13.56 60.25
N SER A 419 -8.82 -12.75 60.40
CA SER A 419 -9.83 -12.96 61.45
C SER A 419 -11.19 -13.30 60.84
N GLY A 420 -11.75 -14.41 61.32
CA GLY A 420 -13.20 -14.58 61.48
C GLY A 420 -14.07 -14.90 60.26
N ARG A 421 -14.06 -16.15 59.80
CA ARG A 421 -15.22 -16.73 59.09
C ARG A 421 -16.20 -17.25 60.14
N LYS A 422 -17.22 -16.45 60.50
CA LYS A 422 -18.37 -16.90 61.30
C LYS A 422 -19.40 -17.54 60.37
N LYS A 423 -19.84 -18.74 60.74
CA LYS A 423 -20.99 -19.47 60.20
C LYS A 423 -22.27 -18.63 60.33
N ARG A 424 -23.10 -18.62 59.29
CA ARG A 424 -24.52 -18.95 59.37
C ARG A 424 -25.01 -19.42 58.02
#